data_AF-A0A9E2XWA5-F1
#
_entry.id   AF-A0A9E2XWA5-F1
#
_cell.length_a   1.000
_cell.length_b   1.000
_cell.length_c   1.000
_cell.angle_alpha   90.00
_cell.angle_beta   90.00
_cell.angle_gamma   90.00
#
_symmetry.space_group_name_H-M   'P 1'
#
loop_
_entity.id
_entity.type
_entity.pdbx_description
1 polymer ?
#
loop_
_entity_poly.entity_id
_entity_poly.type
_entity_poly.pdbx_seq_one_letter_code
_entity_poly.pdbx_strand_id
1 'polypeptide(L)'
;MIMPFAKTSPEPPRRNLVGLGREALAAEMAEFGAEPFRTRQLWHWIYRRGATDFAAMTSLSKPFRDKLTARYVLQRPAVSRALTSVDGTRKWLLRFADGEEVETVHIPEEDRGTLCVSAQVGCTLTCSFCHTGTQRLVRNLASEEIVAQVMIARDALGEWPSPQDERQVTNLVLMGMGEPLYNYENIAAALKVVMDGEGLSLSRRKITLSTSGVVPMIRRCGAELAVNLAVSLHAVRDDIRDRLVPLNRKYPIAELLAACRSYPGSSNARRITFEYVMLKGVNDSPAEAR
;
A
#
# COMPACT_ATOMS: atom_id res chain seq x y z
N MET A 1 -8.20 54.11 15.29
CA MET A 1 -8.86 53.57 14.08
C MET A 1 -8.27 52.18 13.85
N ILE A 2 -8.92 51.15 14.40
CA ILE A 2 -8.44 49.75 14.31
C ILE A 2 -9.20 49.12 13.14
N MET A 3 -8.48 48.78 12.07
CA MET A 3 -9.05 48.06 10.92
C MET A 3 -9.40 46.63 11.34
N PRO A 4 -10.59 46.11 10.98
CA PRO A 4 -10.95 44.74 11.29
C PRO A 4 -10.17 43.78 10.39
N PHE A 5 -9.53 42.78 10.99
CA PHE A 5 -8.95 41.65 10.28
C PHE A 5 -10.05 40.93 9.50
N ALA A 6 -9.97 40.97 8.17
CA ALA A 6 -10.81 40.17 7.31
C ALA A 6 -10.54 38.69 7.60
N LYS A 7 -11.54 37.99 8.13
CA LYS A 7 -11.54 36.52 8.19
C LYS A 7 -11.59 36.02 6.75
N THR A 8 -10.46 35.56 6.23
CA THR A 8 -10.43 34.79 4.99
C THR A 8 -11.23 33.51 5.22
N SER A 9 -12.31 33.35 4.47
CA SER A 9 -13.02 32.06 4.38
C SER A 9 -12.03 30.99 3.88
N PRO A 10 -12.02 29.78 4.44
CA PRO A 10 -11.14 28.73 3.93
C PRO A 10 -11.51 28.45 2.47
N GLU A 11 -10.53 28.56 1.57
CA GLU A 11 -10.69 28.09 0.19
C GLU A 11 -11.10 26.61 0.22
N PRO A 12 -11.97 26.17 -0.71
CA PRO A 12 -12.31 24.76 -0.81
C PRO A 12 -11.04 23.92 -0.95
N PRO A 13 -10.95 22.76 -0.28
CA PRO A 13 -9.74 21.95 -0.31
C PRO A 13 -9.40 21.57 -1.75
N ARG A 14 -8.22 21.99 -2.21
CA ARG A 14 -7.67 21.63 -3.54
C ARG A 14 -7.57 20.11 -3.65
N ARG A 15 -7.89 19.57 -4.83
CA ARG A 15 -7.86 18.13 -5.06
C ARG A 15 -6.41 17.63 -5.12
N ASN A 16 -6.13 16.52 -4.45
CA ASN A 16 -4.82 15.87 -4.51
C ASN A 16 -4.72 14.97 -5.75
N LEU A 17 -3.64 15.11 -6.52
CA LEU A 17 -3.38 14.24 -7.69
C LEU A 17 -2.53 13.01 -7.34
N VAL A 18 -1.83 13.02 -6.20
CA VAL A 18 -1.05 11.88 -5.73
C VAL A 18 -1.98 10.71 -5.44
N GLY A 19 -1.63 9.53 -5.94
CA GLY A 19 -2.39 8.30 -5.72
C GLY A 19 -3.47 8.00 -6.75
N LEU A 20 -3.85 8.98 -7.58
CA LEU A 20 -4.80 8.74 -8.66
C LEU A 20 -4.24 7.76 -9.69
N GLY A 21 -5.07 6.79 -10.08
CA GLY A 21 -4.85 5.95 -11.24
C GLY A 21 -4.83 6.74 -12.55
N ARG A 22 -4.28 6.14 -13.61
CA ARG A 22 -4.06 6.81 -14.89
C ARG A 22 -5.36 7.32 -15.53
N GLU A 23 -6.42 6.54 -15.42
CA GLU A 23 -7.77 6.91 -15.89
C GLU A 23 -8.35 8.06 -15.08
N ALA A 24 -8.24 8.02 -13.75
CA ALA A 24 -8.70 9.10 -12.88
C ALA A 24 -7.91 10.39 -13.12
N LEU A 25 -6.59 10.30 -13.30
CA LEU A 25 -5.75 11.45 -13.67
C LEU A 25 -6.11 11.99 -15.06
N ALA A 26 -6.46 11.13 -16.02
CA ALA A 26 -6.93 11.54 -17.33
C ALA A 26 -8.27 12.30 -17.24
N ALA A 27 -9.21 11.79 -16.44
CA ALA A 27 -10.50 12.45 -16.20
C ALA A 27 -10.31 13.84 -15.58
N GLU A 28 -9.44 13.96 -14.56
CA GLU A 28 -9.10 15.26 -13.98
C GLU A 28 -8.52 16.24 -15.00
N MET A 29 -7.62 15.77 -15.86
CA MET A 29 -7.03 16.63 -16.89
C MET A 29 -8.02 17.05 -17.96
N ALA A 30 -8.96 16.17 -18.32
CA ALA A 30 -10.05 16.51 -19.23
C ALA A 30 -10.99 17.58 -18.61
N GLU A 31 -11.39 17.41 -17.34
CA GLU A 31 -12.23 18.40 -16.64
C GLU A 31 -11.49 19.74 -16.46
N PHE A 32 -10.18 19.71 -16.29
CA PHE A 32 -9.32 20.89 -16.23
C PHE A 32 -9.15 21.59 -17.60
N GLY A 33 -9.62 20.98 -18.70
CA GLY A 33 -9.47 21.51 -20.06
C GLY A 33 -8.06 21.36 -20.62
N ALA A 34 -7.29 20.38 -20.14
CA ALA A 34 -5.96 20.08 -20.63
C ALA A 34 -5.97 19.03 -21.75
N GLU A 35 -5.02 19.17 -22.68
CA GLU A 35 -4.78 18.20 -23.74
C GLU A 35 -4.44 16.80 -23.19
N PRO A 36 -4.89 15.70 -23.83
CA PRO A 36 -4.71 14.34 -23.31
C PRO A 36 -3.25 13.94 -23.00
N PHE A 37 -2.28 14.51 -23.72
CA PHE A 37 -0.87 14.22 -23.48
C PHE A 37 -0.36 14.77 -22.13
N ARG A 38 -1.05 15.75 -21.52
CA ARG A 38 -0.68 16.32 -20.22
C ARG A 38 -0.80 15.30 -19.09
N THR A 39 -1.73 14.36 -19.19
CA THR A 39 -1.82 13.23 -18.26
C THR A 39 -0.53 12.44 -18.21
N ARG A 40 0.07 12.13 -19.37
CA ARG A 40 1.36 11.40 -19.42
C ARG A 40 2.50 12.19 -18.79
N GLN A 41 2.54 13.50 -19.02
CA GLN A 41 3.57 14.36 -18.44
C GLN A 41 3.43 14.44 -16.91
N LEU A 42 2.21 14.65 -16.40
CA LEU A 42 1.94 14.68 -14.97
C LEU A 42 2.20 13.34 -14.31
N TRP A 43 1.76 12.24 -14.93
CA TRP A 43 2.05 10.88 -14.47
C TRP A 43 3.54 10.67 -14.25
N HIS A 44 4.35 11.04 -15.26
CA HIS A 44 5.80 10.92 -15.19
C HIS A 44 6.40 11.81 -14.09
N TRP A 45 5.95 13.06 -13.95
CA TRP A 45 6.45 13.93 -12.89
C TRP A 45 6.11 13.43 -11.48
N ILE A 46 4.89 12.95 -11.28
CA ILE A 46 4.41 12.48 -9.97
C ILE A 46 5.07 11.15 -9.61
N TYR A 47 4.98 10.14 -10.50
CA TYR A 47 5.31 8.75 -10.15
C TYR A 47 6.69 8.28 -10.62
N ARG A 48 7.29 8.92 -11.62
CA ARG A 48 8.67 8.61 -12.04
C ARG A 48 9.69 9.55 -11.42
N ARG A 49 9.35 10.84 -11.29
CA ARG A 49 10.26 11.86 -10.74
C ARG A 49 10.01 12.22 -9.28
N GLY A 50 8.88 11.78 -8.70
CA GLY A 50 8.58 12.04 -7.29
C GLY A 50 8.27 13.50 -6.97
N ALA A 51 7.83 14.30 -7.95
CA ALA A 51 7.55 15.71 -7.73
C ALA A 51 6.48 15.93 -6.65
N THR A 52 6.75 16.89 -5.76
CA THR A 52 5.85 17.37 -4.69
C THR A 52 5.31 18.78 -4.95
N ASP A 53 5.80 19.43 -6.01
CA ASP A 53 5.42 20.78 -6.41
C ASP A 53 5.31 20.85 -7.93
N PHE A 54 4.24 21.47 -8.42
CA PHE A 54 4.06 21.75 -9.85
C PHE A 54 5.15 22.68 -10.39
N ALA A 55 5.70 23.59 -9.58
CA ALA A 55 6.77 24.51 -9.99
C ALA A 55 8.02 23.77 -10.51
N ALA A 56 8.30 22.57 -9.99
CA ALA A 56 9.43 21.74 -10.40
C ALA A 56 9.26 21.13 -11.82
N MET A 57 8.05 21.17 -12.38
CA MET A 57 7.73 20.52 -13.67
C MET A 57 8.17 21.36 -14.87
N THR A 58 9.48 21.47 -15.09
CA THR A 58 10.08 22.35 -16.12
C THR A 58 9.64 22.06 -17.55
N SER A 59 9.13 20.86 -17.85
CA SER A 59 8.56 20.51 -19.16
C SER A 59 7.15 21.07 -19.41
N LEU A 60 6.53 21.69 -18.40
CA LEU A 60 5.22 22.35 -18.48
C LEU A 60 5.43 23.86 -18.55
N SER A 61 4.61 24.58 -19.32
CA SER A 61 4.71 26.05 -19.39
C SER A 61 4.36 26.68 -18.04
N LYS A 62 4.96 27.83 -17.71
CA LYS A 62 4.67 28.56 -16.47
C LYS A 62 3.16 28.81 -16.27
N PRO A 63 2.40 29.32 -17.27
CA PRO A 63 0.96 29.52 -17.11
C PRO A 63 0.18 28.23 -16.78
N PHE A 64 0.63 27.08 -17.30
CA PHE A 64 -0.01 25.80 -17.00
C PHE A 64 0.27 25.35 -15.56
N ARG A 65 1.51 25.50 -15.10
CA ARG A 65 1.88 25.21 -13.69
C ARG A 65 1.10 26.08 -12.72
N ASP A 66 0.96 27.38 -13.01
CA ASP A 66 0.23 28.31 -12.16
C ASP A 66 -1.27 27.91 -12.04
N LYS A 67 -1.89 27.51 -13.16
CA LYS A 67 -3.26 26.98 -13.15
C LYS A 67 -3.39 25.66 -12.36
N LEU A 68 -2.42 24.75 -12.48
CA LEU A 68 -2.41 23.51 -11.71
C LEU A 68 -2.32 23.80 -10.21
N THR A 69 -1.40 24.68 -9.79
CA THR A 69 -1.23 25.08 -8.39
C THR A 69 -2.50 25.70 -7.81
N ALA A 70 -3.27 26.43 -8.61
CA ALA A 70 -4.54 27.02 -8.15
C ALA A 70 -5.62 25.98 -7.84
N ARG A 71 -5.64 24.82 -8.53
CA ARG A 71 -6.74 23.83 -8.42
C ARG A 71 -6.35 22.55 -7.68
N TYR A 72 -5.08 22.19 -7.74
CA TYR A 72 -4.58 20.89 -7.32
C TYR A 72 -3.43 21.01 -6.31
N VAL A 73 -3.15 19.90 -5.63
CA VAL A 73 -1.98 19.71 -4.78
C VAL A 73 -1.31 18.36 -5.07
N LEU A 74 -0.04 18.24 -4.67
CA LEU A 74 0.73 16.99 -4.70
C LEU A 74 1.15 16.61 -3.27
N GLN A 75 0.17 16.49 -2.39
CA GLN A 75 0.42 16.27 -0.97
C GLN A 75 0.60 14.78 -0.67
N ARG A 76 1.51 14.50 0.24
CA ARG A 76 1.69 13.18 0.87
C ARG A 76 1.36 13.30 2.37
N PRO A 77 0.93 12.21 3.02
CA PRO A 77 0.73 12.17 4.47
C PRO A 77 1.97 12.65 5.23
N ALA A 78 1.75 13.23 6.41
CA ALA A 78 2.85 13.66 7.25
C ALA A 78 3.53 12.44 7.90
N VAL A 79 4.85 12.44 8.00
CA VAL A 79 5.58 11.47 8.83
C VAL A 79 5.59 12.01 10.26
N SER A 80 4.71 11.50 11.12
CA SER A 80 4.64 11.93 12.52
C SER A 80 5.79 11.37 13.35
N ARG A 81 6.32 10.21 12.95
CA ARG A 81 7.51 9.60 13.57
C ARG A 81 8.30 8.81 12.54
N ALA A 82 9.62 8.92 12.59
CA ALA A 82 10.56 8.10 11.82
C ALA A 82 11.55 7.44 12.79
N LEU A 83 11.80 6.14 12.61
CA LEU A 83 12.71 5.34 13.41
C LEU A 83 13.64 4.57 12.47
N THR A 84 14.91 4.47 12.85
CA THR A 84 15.91 3.68 12.13
C THR A 84 16.54 2.70 13.11
N SER A 85 16.49 1.42 12.77
CA SER A 85 17.13 0.32 13.50
C SER A 85 18.62 0.24 13.17
N VAL A 86 19.38 -0.46 14.00
CA VAL A 86 20.82 -0.74 13.80
C VAL A 86 21.08 -1.60 12.57
N ASP A 87 20.14 -2.44 12.18
CA ASP A 87 20.18 -3.28 10.97
C ASP A 87 19.79 -2.51 9.69
N GLY A 88 19.53 -1.21 9.81
CA GLY A 88 19.12 -0.35 8.70
C GLY A 88 17.61 -0.30 8.44
N THR A 89 16.80 -1.15 9.09
CA THR A 89 15.33 -1.12 8.99
C THR A 89 14.81 0.27 9.34
N ARG A 90 13.96 0.83 8.48
CA ARG A 90 13.33 2.14 8.70
C ARG A 90 11.84 1.97 8.88
N LYS A 91 11.31 2.54 9.95
CA LYS A 91 9.88 2.52 10.27
C LYS A 91 9.34 3.94 10.32
N TRP A 92 8.27 4.18 9.58
CA TRP A 92 7.56 5.45 9.55
C TRP A 92 6.14 5.27 10.08
N LEU A 93 5.72 6.22 10.93
CA LEU A 93 4.34 6.41 11.32
C LEU A 93 3.80 7.56 10.48
N LEU A 94 2.81 7.25 9.64
CA LEU A 94 2.24 8.19 8.69
C LEU A 94 0.89 8.66 9.21
N ARG A 95 0.71 9.97 9.32
CA ARG A 95 -0.52 10.62 9.77
C ARG A 95 -1.32 11.16 8.60
N PHE A 96 -2.56 10.74 8.51
CA PHE A 96 -3.50 11.18 7.49
C PHE A 96 -4.32 12.40 7.94
N ALA A 97 -5.12 12.95 7.03
CA ALA A 97 -5.86 14.21 7.25
C ALA A 97 -6.92 14.11 8.36
N ASP A 98 -7.41 12.91 8.63
CA ASP A 98 -8.34 12.60 9.71
C ASP A 98 -7.65 12.39 11.07
N GLY A 99 -6.32 12.49 11.12
CA GLY A 99 -5.52 12.34 12.34
C GLY A 99 -5.14 10.89 12.66
N GLU A 100 -5.68 9.92 11.93
CA GLU A 100 -5.33 8.51 12.08
C GLU A 100 -3.93 8.22 11.55
N GLU A 101 -3.30 7.18 12.10
CA GLU A 101 -1.93 6.82 11.78
C GLU A 101 -1.77 5.36 11.36
N VAL A 102 -0.87 5.11 10.41
CA VAL A 102 -0.46 3.75 10.02
C VAL A 102 1.04 3.62 9.94
N GLU A 103 1.50 2.38 10.08
CA GLU A 103 2.91 2.05 9.95
C GLU A 103 3.29 1.69 8.51
N THR A 104 4.49 2.11 8.12
CA THR A 104 5.17 1.67 6.90
C THR A 104 6.61 1.34 7.26
N VAL A 105 7.11 0.19 6.80
CA VAL A 105 8.44 -0.29 7.20
C VAL A 105 9.24 -0.69 5.97
N HIS A 106 10.42 -0.12 5.80
CA HIS A 106 11.42 -0.57 4.83
C HIS A 106 12.46 -1.45 5.54
N ILE A 107 12.65 -2.64 5.00
CA ILE A 107 13.57 -3.65 5.51
C ILE A 107 14.66 -3.86 4.45
N PRO A 108 15.85 -3.29 4.63
CA PRO A 108 16.97 -3.51 3.72
C PRO A 108 17.59 -4.89 3.94
N GLU A 109 18.02 -5.51 2.86
CA GLU A 109 18.82 -6.72 2.81
C GLU A 109 19.96 -6.51 1.79
N GLU A 110 20.89 -7.45 1.68
CA GLU A 110 22.07 -7.29 0.80
C GLU A 110 21.70 -7.07 -0.68
N ASP A 111 20.68 -7.76 -1.18
CA ASP A 111 20.30 -7.79 -2.60
C ASP A 111 18.91 -7.20 -2.89
N ARG A 112 18.18 -6.78 -1.86
CA ARG A 112 16.81 -6.28 -1.98
C ARG A 112 16.46 -5.35 -0.83
N GLY A 113 15.42 -4.54 -1.03
CA GLY A 113 14.74 -3.89 0.09
C GLY A 113 13.24 -4.05 -0.02
N THR A 114 12.66 -4.54 1.06
CA THR A 114 11.24 -4.89 1.14
C THR A 114 10.49 -3.78 1.85
N LEU A 115 9.48 -3.22 1.19
CA LEU A 115 8.57 -2.27 1.79
C LEU A 115 7.29 -2.97 2.26
N CYS A 116 7.04 -2.91 3.56
CA CYS A 116 5.82 -3.36 4.19
C CYS A 116 4.83 -2.19 4.30
N VAL A 117 3.66 -2.34 3.68
CA VAL A 117 2.60 -1.32 3.66
C VAL A 117 1.33 -1.81 4.34
N SER A 118 0.65 -0.86 4.97
CA SER A 118 -0.65 -1.02 5.62
C SER A 118 -1.80 -0.89 4.62
N ALA A 119 -2.89 -1.61 4.89
CA ALA A 119 -4.12 -1.59 4.10
C ALA A 119 -5.29 -0.91 4.84
N GLN A 120 -5.25 -0.85 6.17
CA GLN A 120 -6.33 -0.29 7.00
C GLN A 120 -5.75 0.42 8.23
N VAL A 121 -6.57 1.26 8.86
CA VAL A 121 -6.32 1.77 10.23
C VAL A 121 -6.99 0.82 11.21
N GLY A 122 -6.19 0.06 11.96
CA GLY A 122 -6.66 -1.08 12.77
C GLY A 122 -6.98 -2.32 11.92
N CYS A 123 -7.59 -3.34 12.53
CA CYS A 123 -7.98 -4.57 11.82
C CYS A 123 -9.15 -5.29 12.53
N THR A 124 -10.13 -5.80 11.77
CA THR A 124 -11.29 -6.52 12.34
C THR A 124 -11.02 -7.99 12.66
N LEU A 125 -9.87 -8.54 12.24
CA LEU A 125 -9.65 -9.98 12.33
C LEU A 125 -9.29 -10.46 13.74
N THR A 126 -8.84 -9.58 14.62
CA THR A 126 -8.57 -9.88 16.03
C THR A 126 -7.62 -11.07 16.24
N CYS A 127 -6.65 -11.26 15.34
CA CYS A 127 -5.65 -12.32 15.47
C CYS A 127 -4.88 -12.15 16.80
N SER A 128 -4.83 -13.19 17.63
CA SER A 128 -4.44 -13.07 19.04
C SER A 128 -2.96 -12.73 19.27
N PHE A 129 -2.11 -12.96 18.26
CA PHE A 129 -0.68 -12.67 18.27
C PHE A 129 -0.34 -11.31 17.63
N CYS A 130 -1.33 -10.64 17.02
CA CYS A 130 -1.12 -9.41 16.26
C CYS A 130 -1.43 -8.18 17.12
N HIS A 131 -0.49 -7.25 17.24
CA HIS A 131 -0.74 -6.00 17.98
C HIS A 131 -1.92 -5.20 17.38
N THR A 132 -1.97 -5.06 16.05
CA THR A 132 -3.10 -4.42 15.35
C THR A 132 -4.41 -5.18 15.56
N GLY A 133 -4.37 -6.49 15.83
CA GLY A 133 -5.55 -7.28 16.19
C GLY A 133 -6.19 -6.87 17.53
N THR A 134 -5.46 -6.14 18.38
CA THR A 134 -6.00 -5.56 19.62
C THR A 134 -6.67 -4.20 19.41
N GLN A 135 -6.45 -3.58 18.25
CA GLN A 135 -7.00 -2.29 17.88
C GLN A 135 -8.30 -2.48 17.10
N ARG A 136 -9.32 -1.65 17.36
CA ARG A 136 -10.54 -1.68 16.57
C ARG A 136 -10.24 -1.20 15.15
N LEU A 137 -10.91 -1.79 14.15
CA LEU A 137 -10.91 -1.20 12.81
C LEU A 137 -11.58 0.18 12.89
N VAL A 138 -10.86 1.19 12.41
CA VAL A 138 -11.39 2.54 12.24
C VAL A 138 -11.93 2.69 10.81
N ARG A 139 -11.09 2.43 9.81
CA ARG A 139 -11.47 2.49 8.40
C ARG A 139 -10.48 1.78 7.48
N ASN A 140 -10.92 1.61 6.23
CA ASN A 140 -10.05 1.30 5.11
C ASN A 140 -9.17 2.50 4.72
N LEU A 141 -7.94 2.23 4.28
CA LEU A 141 -7.14 3.23 3.59
C LEU A 141 -7.66 3.41 2.16
N ALA A 142 -7.72 4.65 1.70
CA ALA A 142 -7.97 4.96 0.30
C ALA A 142 -6.77 4.56 -0.57
N SER A 143 -6.99 4.39 -1.87
CA SER A 143 -5.95 3.97 -2.81
C SER A 143 -4.73 4.90 -2.77
N GLU A 144 -4.96 6.20 -2.65
CA GLU A 144 -3.94 7.23 -2.59
C GLU A 144 -3.11 7.19 -1.31
N GLU A 145 -3.70 6.79 -0.19
CA GLU A 145 -3.02 6.61 1.08
C GLU A 145 -2.08 5.39 1.03
N ILE A 146 -2.49 4.33 0.33
CA ILE A 146 -1.65 3.14 0.09
C ILE A 146 -0.48 3.47 -0.85
N VAL A 147 -0.74 4.17 -1.96
CA VAL A 147 0.32 4.61 -2.88
C VAL A 147 1.30 5.57 -2.18
N ALA A 148 0.79 6.45 -1.32
CA ALA A 148 1.63 7.41 -0.61
C ALA A 148 2.65 6.76 0.32
N GLN A 149 2.33 5.61 0.93
CA GLN A 149 3.30 4.83 1.73
C GLN A 149 4.53 4.46 0.90
N VAL A 150 4.32 4.03 -0.35
CA VAL A 150 5.41 3.74 -1.29
C VAL A 150 6.17 5.02 -1.59
N MET A 151 5.48 6.10 -1.98
CA MET A 151 6.15 7.34 -2.35
C MET A 151 6.98 7.96 -1.22
N ILE A 152 6.47 7.93 0.02
CA ILE A 152 7.19 8.44 1.20
C ILE A 152 8.44 7.61 1.49
N ALA A 153 8.37 6.28 1.38
CA ALA A 153 9.55 5.45 1.54
C ALA A 153 10.62 5.82 0.50
N ARG A 154 10.21 6.04 -0.76
CA ARG A 154 11.11 6.45 -1.84
C ARG A 154 11.69 7.85 -1.63
N ASP A 155 10.92 8.78 -1.06
CA ASP A 155 11.42 10.09 -0.63
C ASP A 155 12.53 9.94 0.41
N ALA A 156 12.27 9.19 1.47
CA ALA A 156 13.18 9.01 2.60
C ALA A 156 14.46 8.24 2.22
N LEU A 157 14.39 7.42 1.17
CA LEU A 157 15.52 6.66 0.62
C LEU A 157 16.26 7.41 -0.49
N GLY A 158 15.77 8.57 -0.94
CA GLY A 158 16.40 9.33 -2.03
C GLY A 158 16.31 8.64 -3.39
N GLU A 159 15.24 7.90 -3.66
CA GLU A 159 15.09 7.09 -4.89
C GLU A 159 14.47 7.84 -6.09
N TRP A 160 14.58 9.17 -6.10
CA TRP A 160 13.99 10.00 -7.14
C TRP A 160 15.08 10.68 -7.99
N PRO A 161 14.94 10.71 -9.33
CA PRO A 161 13.93 9.99 -10.13
C PRO A 161 14.13 8.46 -10.06
N SER A 162 13.11 7.68 -10.40
CA SER A 162 13.17 6.21 -10.24
C SER A 162 14.38 5.60 -10.96
N PRO A 163 15.30 4.95 -10.22
CA PRO A 163 16.49 4.33 -10.80
C PRO A 163 16.10 3.11 -11.63
N GLN A 164 16.95 2.75 -12.59
CA GLN A 164 16.77 1.54 -13.40
C GLN A 164 17.36 0.31 -12.70
N ASP A 165 18.59 0.40 -12.16
CA ASP A 165 19.34 -0.79 -11.68
C ASP A 165 19.72 -0.75 -10.18
N GLU A 166 19.50 0.36 -9.47
CA GLU A 166 19.90 0.53 -8.04
C GLU A 166 18.72 0.92 -7.14
N ARG A 167 17.60 0.22 -7.30
CA ARG A 167 16.43 0.47 -6.46
C ARG A 167 16.65 -0.15 -5.07
N GLN A 168 16.41 0.63 -4.02
CA GLN A 168 16.30 0.21 -2.62
C GLN A 168 14.91 -0.35 -2.26
N VAL A 169 13.82 0.09 -2.90
CA VAL A 169 12.47 -0.50 -2.77
C VAL A 169 12.21 -1.48 -3.91
N THR A 170 12.77 -2.69 -3.80
CA THR A 170 12.65 -3.72 -4.85
C THR A 170 11.47 -4.65 -4.66
N ASN A 171 10.94 -4.74 -3.45
CA ASN A 171 9.83 -5.62 -3.08
C ASN A 171 8.76 -4.84 -2.31
N LEU A 172 7.49 -5.21 -2.48
CA LEU A 172 6.36 -4.68 -1.72
C LEU A 172 5.58 -5.83 -1.11
N VAL A 173 5.31 -5.74 0.19
CA VAL A 173 4.46 -6.70 0.90
C VAL A 173 3.31 -5.98 1.59
N LEU A 174 2.09 -6.50 1.42
CA LEU A 174 0.91 -6.00 2.14
C LEU A 174 0.77 -6.80 3.44
N MET A 175 1.66 -6.52 4.38
CA MET A 175 1.77 -7.18 5.69
C MET A 175 1.81 -6.15 6.85
N GLY A 176 1.43 -4.90 6.56
CA GLY A 176 1.29 -3.86 7.57
C GLY A 176 -0.03 -4.01 8.33
N MET A 177 -0.62 -2.88 8.70
CA MET A 177 -1.89 -2.86 9.43
C MET A 177 -3.07 -3.22 8.51
N GLY A 178 -3.94 -4.14 8.96
CA GLY A 178 -5.20 -4.49 8.28
C GLY A 178 -5.18 -5.77 7.45
N GLU A 179 -6.35 -6.21 7.01
CA GLU A 179 -6.55 -7.32 6.07
C GLU A 179 -6.75 -6.76 4.65
N PRO A 180 -5.77 -6.91 3.73
CA PRO A 180 -5.86 -6.34 2.39
C PRO A 180 -7.09 -6.77 1.61
N LEU A 181 -7.55 -8.03 1.76
CA LEU A 181 -8.70 -8.51 1.00
C LEU A 181 -10.05 -7.94 1.48
N TYR A 182 -10.13 -7.37 2.69
CA TYR A 182 -11.28 -6.58 3.13
C TYR A 182 -11.23 -5.12 2.68
N ASN A 183 -10.11 -4.68 2.10
CA ASN A 183 -9.97 -3.38 1.44
C ASN A 183 -9.64 -3.52 -0.05
N TYR A 184 -10.21 -4.54 -0.70
CA TYR A 184 -9.73 -4.99 -2.01
C TYR A 184 -9.77 -3.92 -3.10
N GLU A 185 -10.84 -3.12 -3.19
CA GLU A 185 -10.96 -2.11 -4.26
C GLU A 185 -9.84 -1.06 -4.19
N ASN A 186 -9.55 -0.53 -3.00
CA ASN A 186 -8.47 0.45 -2.81
C ASN A 186 -7.10 -0.19 -3.03
N ILE A 187 -6.90 -1.42 -2.57
CA ILE A 187 -5.66 -2.18 -2.77
C ILE A 187 -5.42 -2.43 -4.26
N ALA A 188 -6.44 -2.88 -4.99
CA ALA A 188 -6.35 -3.15 -6.42
C ALA A 188 -6.04 -1.87 -7.21
N ALA A 189 -6.69 -0.75 -6.88
CA ALA A 189 -6.42 0.54 -7.48
C ALA A 189 -4.98 1.02 -7.20
N ALA A 190 -4.54 0.94 -5.94
CA ALA A 190 -3.19 1.33 -5.53
C ALA A 190 -2.10 0.49 -6.21
N LEU A 191 -2.28 -0.84 -6.24
CA LEU A 191 -1.31 -1.74 -6.86
C LEU A 191 -1.22 -1.53 -8.38
N LYS A 192 -2.31 -1.17 -9.06
CA LYS A 192 -2.25 -0.78 -10.48
C LYS A 192 -1.36 0.44 -10.71
N VAL A 193 -1.39 1.44 -9.81
CA VAL A 193 -0.48 2.59 -9.86
C VAL A 193 0.97 2.17 -9.59
N VAL A 194 1.19 1.34 -8.55
CA VAL A 194 2.52 0.85 -8.18
C VAL A 194 3.17 0.01 -9.27
N MET A 195 2.38 -0.80 -9.98
CA MET A 195 2.84 -1.69 -11.05
C MET A 195 3.00 -1.02 -12.42
N ASP A 196 2.48 0.19 -12.60
CA ASP A 196 2.51 0.87 -13.89
C ASP A 196 3.93 1.08 -14.38
N GLY A 197 4.21 0.64 -15.62
CA GLY A 197 5.55 0.63 -16.18
C GLY A 197 6.16 2.00 -16.44
N GLU A 198 5.35 3.05 -16.54
CA GLU A 198 5.80 4.43 -16.82
C GLU A 198 5.86 5.31 -15.55
N GLY A 199 5.47 4.77 -14.40
CA GLY A 199 5.43 5.48 -13.11
C GLY A 199 6.37 4.88 -12.07
N LEU A 200 5.77 4.26 -11.05
CA LEU A 200 6.50 3.61 -9.96
C LEU A 200 7.16 2.31 -10.41
N SER A 201 6.63 1.63 -11.43
CA SER A 201 7.27 0.53 -12.17
C SER A 201 7.72 -0.66 -11.30
N LEU A 202 6.98 -1.01 -10.25
CA LEU A 202 7.31 -2.19 -9.45
C LEU A 202 6.69 -3.46 -10.06
N SER A 203 7.51 -4.45 -10.39
CA SER A 203 7.03 -5.68 -11.02
C SER A 203 6.04 -6.41 -10.11
N ARG A 204 4.90 -6.86 -10.67
CA ARG A 204 3.91 -7.71 -9.96
C ARG A 204 4.52 -8.97 -9.32
N ARG A 205 5.64 -9.46 -9.87
CA ARG A 205 6.40 -10.61 -9.35
C ARG A 205 7.18 -10.30 -8.07
N LYS A 206 7.32 -9.02 -7.72
CA LYS A 206 7.97 -8.52 -6.50
C LYS A 206 6.97 -7.94 -5.50
N ILE A 207 5.67 -8.08 -5.79
CA ILE A 207 4.58 -7.68 -4.91
C ILE A 207 3.94 -8.93 -4.32
N THR A 208 3.81 -8.97 -3.00
CA THR A 208 3.15 -10.07 -2.28
C THR A 208 2.00 -9.52 -1.46
N LEU A 209 0.79 -9.94 -1.79
CA LEU A 209 -0.39 -9.69 -0.95
C LEU A 209 -0.48 -10.80 0.09
N SER A 210 -0.46 -10.44 1.37
CA SER A 210 -0.78 -11.39 2.45
C SER A 210 -2.27 -11.33 2.82
N THR A 211 -2.83 -12.46 3.23
CA THR A 211 -4.20 -12.56 3.73
C THR A 211 -4.32 -13.62 4.81
N SER A 212 -5.20 -13.37 5.78
CA SER A 212 -5.64 -14.34 6.78
C SER A 212 -6.66 -15.36 6.23
N GLY A 213 -7.05 -15.23 4.96
CA GLY A 213 -7.90 -16.21 4.28
C GLY A 213 -9.32 -15.74 4.02
N VAL A 214 -9.51 -14.54 3.46
CA VAL A 214 -10.82 -14.11 2.93
C VAL A 214 -11.12 -14.88 1.64
N VAL A 215 -11.54 -16.14 1.78
CA VAL A 215 -11.63 -17.14 0.69
C VAL A 215 -12.27 -16.61 -0.60
N PRO A 216 -13.45 -15.94 -0.57
CA PRO A 216 -14.09 -15.47 -1.79
C PRO A 216 -13.23 -14.49 -2.62
N MET A 217 -12.33 -13.76 -1.96
CA MET A 217 -11.52 -12.72 -2.59
C MET A 217 -10.18 -13.22 -3.14
N ILE A 218 -9.71 -14.39 -2.70
CA ILE A 218 -8.42 -14.96 -3.12
C ILE A 218 -8.37 -15.16 -4.65
N ARG A 219 -9.42 -15.77 -5.23
CA ARG A 219 -9.49 -16.00 -6.68
C ARG A 219 -9.53 -14.68 -7.46
N ARG A 220 -10.35 -13.74 -7.00
CA ARG A 220 -10.48 -12.40 -7.62
C ARG A 220 -9.14 -11.67 -7.64
N CYS A 221 -8.43 -11.66 -6.52
CA CYS A 221 -7.09 -11.08 -6.40
C CYS A 221 -6.13 -11.63 -7.45
N GLY A 222 -6.03 -12.96 -7.58
CA GLY A 222 -5.12 -13.57 -8.54
C GLY A 222 -5.49 -13.29 -9.99
N ALA A 223 -6.79 -13.24 -10.30
CA ALA A 223 -7.30 -12.97 -11.65
C ALA A 223 -7.03 -11.53 -12.10
N GLU A 224 -7.28 -10.54 -11.24
CA GLU A 224 -7.18 -9.13 -11.61
C GLU A 224 -5.76 -8.56 -11.45
N LEU A 225 -5.01 -8.99 -10.44
CA LEU A 225 -3.72 -8.36 -10.08
C LEU A 225 -2.52 -9.21 -10.47
N ALA A 226 -2.67 -10.54 -10.45
CA ALA A 226 -1.60 -11.50 -10.73
C ALA A 226 -0.31 -11.23 -9.92
N VAL A 227 -0.44 -10.79 -8.66
CA VAL A 227 0.65 -10.61 -7.67
C VAL A 227 0.92 -11.90 -6.89
N ASN A 228 2.07 -12.02 -6.21
CA ASN A 228 2.32 -13.16 -5.34
C ASN A 228 1.31 -13.18 -4.17
N LEU A 229 1.02 -14.37 -3.67
CA LEU A 229 0.13 -14.58 -2.53
C LEU A 229 0.93 -15.14 -1.36
N ALA A 230 0.77 -14.52 -0.20
CA ALA A 230 1.11 -15.08 1.09
C ALA A 230 -0.17 -15.36 1.89
N VAL A 231 -0.16 -16.41 2.69
CA VAL A 231 -1.29 -16.81 3.53
C VAL A 231 -0.82 -16.91 4.96
N SER A 232 -1.42 -16.09 5.83
CA SER A 232 -1.25 -16.13 7.28
C SER A 232 -1.97 -17.36 7.86
N LEU A 233 -1.30 -18.52 7.78
CA LEU A 233 -1.87 -19.82 8.15
C LEU A 233 -1.81 -20.04 9.66
N HIS A 234 -0.59 -20.02 10.22
CA HIS A 234 -0.27 -20.03 11.65
C HIS A 234 -0.77 -21.21 12.50
N ALA A 235 -1.45 -22.19 11.91
CA ALA A 235 -1.80 -23.46 12.54
C ALA A 235 -2.16 -24.48 11.46
N VAL A 236 -1.89 -25.76 11.72
CA VAL A 236 -2.24 -26.86 10.80
C VAL A 236 -3.55 -27.57 11.19
N ARG A 237 -4.14 -27.20 12.32
CA ARG A 237 -5.44 -27.71 12.82
C ARG A 237 -6.41 -26.57 13.09
N ASP A 238 -7.69 -26.79 12.78
CA ASP A 238 -8.73 -25.76 12.92
C ASP A 238 -8.95 -25.32 14.37
N ASP A 239 -8.81 -26.21 15.36
CA ASP A 239 -9.00 -25.88 16.78
C ASP A 239 -7.98 -24.85 17.30
N ILE A 240 -6.73 -24.95 16.83
CA ILE A 240 -5.70 -23.94 17.12
C ILE A 240 -5.96 -22.68 16.28
N ARG A 241 -6.26 -22.86 14.99
CA ARG A 241 -6.41 -21.72 14.08
C ARG A 241 -7.59 -20.84 14.44
N ASP A 242 -8.70 -21.40 14.91
CA ASP A 242 -9.85 -20.65 15.44
C ASP A 242 -9.48 -19.71 16.58
N ARG A 243 -8.49 -20.09 17.39
CA ARG A 243 -7.98 -19.27 18.50
C ARG A 243 -7.03 -18.18 18.00
N LEU A 244 -6.11 -18.53 17.10
CA LEU A 244 -5.06 -17.62 16.64
C LEU A 244 -5.54 -16.64 15.56
N VAL A 245 -6.35 -17.13 14.63
CA VAL A 245 -6.87 -16.40 13.47
C VAL A 245 -8.39 -16.63 13.40
N PRO A 246 -9.19 -15.84 14.15
CA PRO A 246 -10.63 -16.06 14.31
C PRO A 246 -11.45 -16.20 13.03
N LEU A 247 -10.96 -15.66 11.90
CA LEU A 247 -11.54 -15.84 10.57
C LEU A 247 -11.69 -17.31 10.16
N ASN A 248 -10.87 -18.20 10.73
CA ASN A 248 -10.93 -19.64 10.45
C ASN A 248 -12.31 -20.26 10.73
N ARG A 249 -13.04 -19.76 11.73
CA ARG A 249 -14.42 -20.23 12.02
C ARG A 249 -15.38 -20.01 10.86
N LYS A 250 -15.10 -19.00 10.02
CA LYS A 250 -15.87 -18.68 8.81
C LYS A 250 -15.32 -19.42 7.59
N TYR A 251 -14.00 -19.50 7.48
CA TYR A 251 -13.29 -20.14 6.36
C TYR A 251 -12.22 -21.11 6.90
N PRO A 252 -12.58 -22.38 7.18
CA PRO A 252 -11.68 -23.37 7.75
C PRO A 252 -10.48 -23.68 6.85
N ILE A 253 -9.45 -24.32 7.40
CA ILE A 253 -8.18 -24.59 6.70
C ILE A 253 -8.41 -25.32 5.36
N ALA A 254 -9.29 -26.31 5.32
CA ALA A 254 -9.57 -27.07 4.10
C ALA A 254 -10.10 -26.19 2.96
N GLU A 255 -11.01 -25.26 3.28
CA GLU A 255 -11.58 -24.31 2.32
C GLU A 255 -10.54 -23.28 1.87
N LEU A 256 -9.77 -22.75 2.82
CA LEU A 256 -8.65 -21.85 2.54
C LEU A 256 -7.63 -22.49 1.58
N LEU A 257 -7.19 -23.71 1.86
CA LEU A 257 -6.26 -24.43 1.00
C LEU A 257 -6.86 -24.75 -0.38
N ALA A 258 -8.17 -25.02 -0.46
CA ALA A 258 -8.85 -25.19 -1.74
C ALA A 258 -8.84 -23.89 -2.56
N ALA A 259 -9.08 -22.74 -1.91
CA ALA A 259 -8.99 -21.43 -2.55
C ALA A 259 -7.58 -21.15 -3.07
N CYS A 260 -6.56 -21.43 -2.25
CA CYS A 260 -5.15 -21.31 -2.60
C CYS A 260 -4.76 -22.18 -3.81
N ARG A 261 -5.20 -23.44 -3.84
CA ARG A 261 -4.98 -24.34 -4.99
C ARG A 261 -5.58 -23.80 -6.29
N SER A 262 -6.63 -23.00 -6.20
CA SER A 262 -7.29 -22.37 -7.36
C SER A 262 -6.79 -20.96 -7.68
N TYR A 263 -5.70 -20.49 -7.03
CA TYR A 263 -5.18 -19.14 -7.22
C TYR A 263 -4.60 -18.95 -8.63
N PRO A 264 -5.12 -18.00 -9.43
CA PRO A 264 -4.67 -17.84 -10.82
C PRO A 264 -3.17 -17.59 -10.97
N GLY A 265 -2.54 -18.42 -11.80
CA GLY A 265 -1.12 -18.38 -12.07
C GLY A 265 -0.24 -19.06 -11.01
N SER A 266 -0.83 -19.75 -10.03
CA SER A 266 -0.07 -20.64 -9.14
C SER A 266 0.60 -21.74 -9.96
N SER A 267 1.91 -21.89 -9.80
CA SER A 267 2.70 -22.92 -10.47
C SER A 267 3.95 -23.22 -9.66
N ASN A 268 4.75 -24.21 -10.08
CA ASN A 268 6.04 -24.47 -9.44
C ASN A 268 6.98 -23.25 -9.44
N ALA A 269 6.83 -22.34 -10.40
CA ALA A 269 7.59 -21.09 -10.52
C ALA A 269 6.95 -19.91 -9.77
N ARG A 270 5.66 -19.99 -9.41
CA ARG A 270 4.92 -18.97 -8.66
C ARG A 270 4.17 -19.65 -7.52
N ARG A 271 4.92 -19.90 -6.45
CA ARG A 271 4.45 -20.60 -5.25
C ARG A 271 3.71 -19.63 -4.33
N ILE A 272 2.77 -20.18 -3.56
CA ILE A 272 2.11 -19.47 -2.46
C ILE A 272 2.99 -19.63 -1.22
N THR A 273 3.24 -18.52 -0.52
CA THR A 273 3.96 -18.53 0.74
C THR A 273 2.98 -18.77 1.88
N PHE A 274 3.26 -19.73 2.76
CA PHE A 274 2.51 -19.88 4.01
C PHE A 274 3.31 -19.28 5.14
N GLU A 275 2.72 -18.30 5.81
CA GLU A 275 3.31 -17.66 6.98
C GLU A 275 2.88 -18.41 8.22
N TYR A 276 3.85 -18.70 9.09
CA TYR A 276 3.65 -19.48 10.30
C TYR A 276 4.41 -18.83 11.45
N VAL A 277 3.71 -18.06 12.29
CA VAL A 277 4.31 -17.49 13.50
C VAL A 277 4.56 -18.61 14.50
N MET A 278 5.75 -18.65 15.08
CA MET A 278 6.12 -19.68 16.06
C MET A 278 5.77 -19.18 17.46
N LEU A 279 4.74 -19.76 18.07
CA LEU A 279 4.25 -19.41 19.40
C LEU A 279 4.55 -20.56 20.37
N LYS A 280 5.42 -20.28 21.34
CA LYS A 280 5.93 -21.26 22.30
C LYS A 280 4.80 -22.02 23.02
N GLY A 281 4.78 -23.33 22.87
CA GLY A 281 3.82 -24.22 23.52
C GLY A 281 2.41 -24.14 22.96
N VAL A 282 2.22 -23.46 21.82
CA VAL A 282 0.91 -23.30 21.17
C VAL A 282 0.87 -24.02 19.84
N ASN A 283 1.82 -23.72 18.95
CA ASN A 283 1.80 -24.21 17.57
C ASN A 283 3.21 -24.61 17.06
N ASP A 284 4.21 -24.68 17.94
CA ASP A 284 5.63 -24.88 17.62
C ASP A 284 6.16 -26.30 17.88
N SER A 285 5.27 -27.28 18.12
CA SER A 285 5.69 -28.65 18.44
C SER A 285 6.13 -29.43 17.18
N PRO A 286 7.05 -30.41 17.29
CA PRO A 286 7.37 -31.30 16.18
C PRO A 286 6.18 -32.10 15.64
N ALA A 287 5.10 -32.25 16.40
CA ALA A 287 3.88 -32.90 15.94
C ALA A 287 3.05 -31.99 15.01
N GLU A 288 3.04 -30.68 15.24
CA GLU A 288 2.39 -29.71 14.33
C GLU A 288 3.21 -29.53 13.03
N ALA A 289 4.51 -29.84 13.05
CA ALA A 289 5.39 -29.74 11.88
C ALA A 289 5.29 -30.93 10.91
N ARG A 290 4.77 -32.08 11.36
CA ARG A 290 4.62 -33.30 10.54
C ARG A 290 3.27 -33.33 9.84
#